data_AF-A0A843C4E7-F1
#
_entry.id   AF-A0A843C4E7-F1
#
_cell.length_a   1.000
_cell.length_b   1.000
_cell.length_c   1.000
_cell.angle_alpha   90.00
_cell.angle_beta   90.00
_cell.angle_gamma   90.00
#
_symmetry.space_group_name_H-M   'P 1'
#
loop_
_entity.id
_entity.type
_entity.pdbx_description
1 polymer ?
#
loop_
_entity_poly.entity_id
_entity_poly.type
_entity_poly.pdbx_seq_one_letter_code
_entity_poly.pdbx_strand_id
1 'polypeptide(L)'
;MEEAKKSYKCKYCSEEFEKPLMLAWHVRSKHKSVKKREKKREKKAAATVMGAEQLNKTVEAIGILKGLQVSPNLSEGEKKLLGDVSKTIEELLASVR
;
A
#
# COMPACT_ATOMS: atom_id res chain seq x y z
N MET A 1 -44.10 -8.32 -16.42
CA MET A 1 -42.67 -8.44 -16.06
C MET A 1 -42.15 -7.03 -15.97
N GLU A 2 -42.01 -6.49 -14.76
CA GLU A 2 -41.60 -5.10 -14.56
C GLU A 2 -40.06 -5.05 -14.66
N GLU A 3 -39.56 -4.57 -15.80
CA GLU A 3 -38.15 -4.37 -16.01
C GLU A 3 -37.68 -3.24 -15.09
N ALA A 4 -37.10 -3.61 -13.94
CA ALA A 4 -36.40 -2.68 -13.09
C ALA A 4 -35.25 -2.04 -13.89
N LYS A 5 -35.52 -0.90 -14.53
CA LYS A 5 -34.52 -0.07 -15.21
C LYS A 5 -33.51 0.37 -14.15
N LYS A 6 -32.45 -0.42 -13.97
CA LYS A 6 -31.28 -0.03 -13.17
C LYS A 6 -30.68 1.20 -13.84
N SER A 7 -30.97 2.39 -13.32
CA SER A 7 -30.28 3.59 -13.73
C SER A 7 -28.86 3.56 -13.17
N TYR A 8 -27.88 3.74 -14.06
CA TYR A 8 -26.47 3.75 -13.74
C TYR A 8 -26.05 5.21 -13.58
N LYS A 9 -25.85 5.66 -12.33
CA LYS A 9 -25.44 7.04 -12.04
C LYS A 9 -23.93 7.20 -12.15
N CYS A 10 -23.47 8.27 -12.77
CA CYS A 10 -22.05 8.62 -12.83
C CYS A 10 -21.55 9.12 -11.48
N LYS A 11 -20.45 8.54 -10.99
CA LYS A 11 -19.83 8.92 -9.71
C LYS A 11 -19.26 10.35 -9.71
N TYR A 12 -19.00 10.94 -10.87
CA TYR A 12 -18.28 12.22 -10.98
C TYR A 12 -19.18 13.42 -11.31
N CYS A 13 -20.33 13.20 -11.95
CA CYS A 13 -21.26 14.26 -12.33
C CYS A 13 -22.73 13.93 -12.02
N SER A 14 -23.00 12.77 -11.39
CA SER A 14 -24.33 12.32 -11.00
C SER A 14 -25.35 12.17 -12.15
N GLU A 15 -24.90 12.20 -13.42
CA GLU A 15 -25.75 11.91 -14.57
C GLU A 15 -26.24 10.46 -14.55
N GLU A 16 -27.53 10.26 -14.86
CA GLU A 16 -28.18 8.94 -14.86
C GLU A 16 -28.24 8.37 -16.28
N PHE A 17 -27.78 7.13 -16.44
CA PHE A 17 -27.78 6.43 -17.72
C PHE A 17 -28.62 5.16 -17.63
N GLU A 18 -29.43 4.87 -18.64
CA GLU A 18 -30.24 3.64 -18.70
C GLU A 18 -29.39 2.39 -18.98
N LYS A 19 -28.17 2.56 -19.49
CA LYS A 19 -27.28 1.46 -19.89
C LYS A 19 -25.90 1.62 -19.26
N PRO A 20 -25.25 0.53 -18.81
CA PRO A 20 -23.91 0.59 -18.25
C PRO A 20 -22.86 1.01 -19.31
N LEU A 21 -23.09 0.66 -20.58
CA LEU A 21 -22.23 1.05 -21.70
C LEU A 21 -22.22 2.57 -21.92
N MET A 22 -23.38 3.24 -21.78
CA MET A 22 -23.49 4.69 -21.90
C MET A 22 -22.72 5.39 -20.77
N LEU A 23 -22.87 4.90 -19.53
CA LEU A 23 -22.09 5.39 -18.41
C LEU A 23 -20.57 5.21 -18.64
N ALA A 24 -20.13 4.05 -19.14
CA ALA A 24 -18.71 3.79 -19.40
C ALA A 24 -18.14 4.73 -20.48
N TRP A 25 -18.89 4.98 -21.56
CA TRP A 25 -18.49 5.92 -22.60
C TRP A 25 -18.47 7.36 -22.09
N HIS A 26 -19.48 7.76 -21.33
CA HIS A 26 -19.56 9.06 -20.68
C HIS A 26 -18.35 9.31 -19.77
N VAL A 27 -18.01 8.37 -18.88
CA VAL A 27 -16.82 8.49 -18.01
C VAL A 27 -15.53 8.54 -18.82
N ARG A 28 -15.43 7.79 -19.92
CA ARG A 28 -14.23 7.79 -20.77
C ARG A 28 -14.08 9.08 -21.59
N SER A 29 -15.17 9.70 -22.01
CA SER A 29 -15.18 10.92 -22.82
C SER A 29 -15.09 12.20 -21.96
N LYS A 30 -15.94 12.31 -20.94
CA LYS A 30 -16.07 13.49 -20.08
C LYS A 30 -15.12 13.48 -18.87
N HIS A 31 -14.75 12.31 -18.37
CA HIS A 31 -13.89 12.16 -17.18
C HIS A 31 -12.52 11.53 -17.48
N LYS A 32 -12.05 11.64 -18.74
CA LYS A 32 -10.76 11.12 -19.21
C LYS A 32 -9.57 11.54 -18.33
N SER A 33 -9.58 12.78 -17.82
CA SER A 33 -8.55 13.33 -16.93
C SER A 33 -8.62 12.78 -15.49
N VAL A 34 -9.81 12.39 -15.03
CA VAL A 34 -10.06 11.88 -13.67
C VAL A 34 -9.56 10.44 -13.53
N LYS A 35 -9.77 9.60 -14.55
CA LYS A 35 -9.22 8.22 -14.62
C LYS A 35 -7.68 8.17 -14.51
N LYS A 36 -6.97 9.15 -15.08
CA LYS A 36 -5.49 9.23 -14.99
C LYS A 36 -5.03 9.53 -13.56
N ARG A 37 -5.82 10.28 -12.78
CA ARG A 37 -5.54 10.57 -11.37
C ARG A 37 -5.89 9.39 -10.46
N GLU A 38 -6.95 8.64 -10.75
CA GLU A 38 -7.31 7.44 -9.98
C GLU A 38 -6.28 6.32 -10.16
N LYS A 39 -5.86 6.00 -11.39
CA LYS A 39 -4.82 4.99 -11.61
C LYS A 39 -3.48 5.34 -10.95
N LYS A 40 -3.19 6.64 -10.78
CA LYS A 40 -2.02 7.13 -10.01
C LYS A 40 -2.24 7.01 -8.50
N ARG A 41 -3.46 7.25 -8.01
CA ARG A 41 -3.83 7.11 -6.59
C ARG A 41 -3.93 5.66 -6.14
N GLU A 42 -4.44 4.75 -6.98
CA GLU A 42 -4.46 3.31 -6.72
C GLU A 42 -3.05 2.72 -6.68
N LYS A 43 -2.16 3.14 -7.61
CA LYS A 43 -0.74 2.79 -7.55
C LYS A 43 -0.03 3.36 -6.33
N LYS A 44 -0.38 4.57 -5.90
CA LYS A 44 0.19 5.20 -4.70
C LYS A 44 -0.35 4.55 -3.41
N ALA A 45 -1.62 4.20 -3.36
CA ALA A 45 -2.24 3.49 -2.24
C ALA A 45 -1.72 2.05 -2.12
N ALA A 46 -1.59 1.32 -3.24
CA ALA A 46 -0.95 0.01 -3.25
C ALA A 46 0.52 0.10 -2.81
N ALA A 47 1.28 1.09 -3.28
CA ALA A 47 2.67 1.30 -2.84
C ALA A 47 2.77 1.69 -1.35
N THR A 48 1.85 2.51 -0.83
CA THR A 48 1.81 2.88 0.59
C THR A 48 1.39 1.71 1.49
N VAL A 49 0.45 0.86 1.05
CA VAL A 49 0.03 -0.34 1.81
C VAL A 49 1.12 -1.42 1.77
N MET A 50 1.77 -1.64 0.62
CA MET A 50 2.92 -2.55 0.52
C MET A 50 4.10 -2.08 1.40
N GLY A 51 4.33 -0.77 1.50
CA GLY A 51 5.36 -0.22 2.39
C GLY A 51 5.06 -0.39 3.88
N ALA A 52 3.79 -0.24 4.28
CA ALA A 52 3.38 -0.35 5.69
C ALA A 52 3.46 -1.80 6.23
N GLU A 53 3.07 -2.79 5.43
CA GLU A 53 3.17 -4.20 5.83
C GLU A 53 4.64 -4.66 5.93
N GLN A 54 5.48 -4.24 4.96
CA GLN A 54 6.90 -4.55 4.98
C GLN A 54 7.64 -3.84 6.13
N LEU A 55 7.20 -2.64 6.53
CA LEU A 55 7.71 -1.97 7.72
C LEU A 55 7.44 -2.78 9.00
N ASN A 56 6.22 -3.28 9.16
CA ASN A 56 5.83 -4.03 10.37
C ASN A 56 6.65 -5.33 10.51
N LYS A 57 6.76 -6.11 9.42
CA LYS A 57 7.61 -7.31 9.37
C LYS A 57 9.08 -7.01 9.65
N THR A 58 9.57 -5.84 9.20
CA THR A 58 10.95 -5.40 9.48
C THR A 58 11.16 -5.09 10.96
N VAL A 59 10.18 -4.46 11.62
CA VAL A 59 10.22 -4.19 13.08
C VAL A 59 10.22 -5.50 13.88
N GLU A 60 9.41 -6.48 13.49
CA GLU A 60 9.41 -7.80 14.14
C GLU A 60 10.77 -8.51 13.98
N ALA A 61 11.36 -8.48 12.78
CA ALA A 61 12.68 -9.07 12.53
C ALA A 61 13.79 -8.44 13.39
N ILE A 62 13.76 -7.12 13.61
CA ILE A 62 14.71 -6.43 14.51
C ILE A 62 14.58 -6.94 15.95
N GLY A 63 13.35 -7.17 16.43
CA GLY A 63 13.11 -7.73 17.75
C GLY A 63 13.76 -9.10 17.95
N ILE A 64 13.65 -9.98 16.94
CA ILE A 64 14.29 -11.28 16.95
C ILE A 64 15.83 -11.15 16.93
N LEU A 65 16.37 -10.26 16.10
CA LEU A 65 17.83 -10.00 16.03
C LEU A 65 18.38 -9.50 17.37
N LYS A 66 17.68 -8.58 18.04
CA LYS A 66 18.04 -8.11 19.39
C LYS A 66 17.95 -9.23 20.43
N GLY A 67 16.95 -10.11 20.34
CA GLY A 67 16.84 -11.28 21.21
C GLY A 67 18.02 -12.25 21.05
N LEU A 68 18.49 -12.47 19.82
CA LEU A 68 19.64 -13.32 19.51
C LEU A 68 20.95 -12.78 20.10
N GLN A 69 21.13 -11.46 20.22
CA GLN A 69 22.34 -10.84 20.81
C GLN A 69 22.54 -11.22 22.29
N VAL A 70 21.46 -11.51 23.01
CA VAL A 70 21.48 -11.85 24.45
C VAL A 70 21.80 -13.34 24.67
N SER A 71 21.77 -14.16 23.62
CA SER A 71 21.97 -15.60 23.75
C SER A 71 23.39 -15.94 24.26
N PRO A 72 23.52 -16.84 25.25
CA PRO A 72 24.82 -17.26 25.77
C PRO A 72 25.62 -18.13 24.78
N ASN A 73 25.01 -18.55 23.67
CA ASN A 73 25.63 -19.45 22.70
C ASN A 73 26.42 -18.73 21.57
N LEU A 74 26.38 -17.40 21.51
CA LEU A 74 27.09 -16.62 20.49
C LEU A 74 28.41 -16.04 21.02
N SER A 75 29.43 -16.03 20.17
CA SER A 75 30.72 -15.37 20.44
C SER A 75 30.58 -13.85 20.46
N GLU A 76 31.51 -13.18 21.13
CA GLU A 76 31.50 -11.72 21.28
C GLU A 76 31.51 -10.98 19.93
N GLY A 77 32.22 -11.52 18.93
CA GLY A 77 32.25 -10.99 17.57
C GLY A 77 30.90 -11.10 16.83
N GLU A 78 30.16 -12.20 17.04
CA GLU A 78 28.85 -12.42 16.41
C GLU A 78 27.77 -11.52 17.03
N LYS A 79 27.83 -11.31 18.35
CA LYS A 79 26.97 -10.36 19.06
C LYS A 79 27.20 -8.93 18.58
N LYS A 80 28.46 -8.55 18.40
CA LYS A 80 28.82 -7.24 17.86
C LYS A 80 28.29 -7.05 16.43
N LEU A 81 28.47 -8.05 15.56
CA LEU A 81 27.96 -8.02 14.19
C LEU A 81 26.43 -7.86 14.17
N LEU A 82 25.70 -8.64 14.97
CA LEU A 82 24.24 -8.53 15.09
C LEU A 82 23.80 -7.15 15.64
N GLY A 83 24.57 -6.57 16.56
CA GLY A 83 24.36 -5.23 17.07
C GLY A 83 24.49 -4.16 15.98
N ASP A 84 25.58 -4.21 15.22
CA ASP A 84 25.86 -3.31 14.11
C ASP A 84 24.75 -3.41 13.03
N VAL A 85 24.36 -4.63 12.65
CA VAL A 85 23.27 -4.88 11.68
C VAL A 85 21.94 -4.31 12.20
N SER A 86 21.58 -4.58 13.45
CA SER A 86 20.34 -4.08 14.04
C SER A 86 20.29 -2.54 14.02
N LYS A 87 21.40 -1.88 14.31
CA LYS A 87 21.52 -0.42 14.34
C LYS A 87 21.39 0.19 12.94
N THR A 88 22.03 -0.42 11.93
CA THR A 88 21.89 0.02 10.53
C THR A 88 20.45 -0.06 10.05
N ILE A 89 19.72 -1.13 10.42
CA ILE A 89 18.31 -1.26 10.04
C ILE A 89 17.46 -0.19 10.72
N GLU A 90 17.69 0.09 12.01
CA GLU A 90 16.99 1.17 12.73
C GLU A 90 17.21 2.55 12.08
N GLU A 91 18.43 2.83 11.61
CA GLU A 91 18.77 4.08 10.94
C GLU A 91 18.07 4.20 9.56
N LEU A 92 18.02 3.11 8.79
CA LEU A 92 17.26 3.04 7.54
C LEU A 92 15.76 3.24 7.76
N LEU A 93 15.20 2.66 8.84
CA LEU A 93 13.80 2.85 9.21
C LEU A 93 13.50 4.30 9.63
N ALA A 94 14.40 4.94 10.34
CA ALA A 94 14.27 6.34 10.74
C ALA A 94 14.24 7.29 9.53
N SER A 95 14.95 6.95 8.45
CA SER A 95 14.95 7.73 7.20
C SER A 95 13.67 7.59 6.35
N VAL A 96 12.78 6.63 6.66
CA VAL A 96 11.55 6.36 5.89
C VAL A 96 10.31 7.05 6.50
N ARG A 97 10.44 7.59 7.72
CA ARG A 97 9.35 8.22 8.49
C ARG A 97 9.18 9.70 8.19
#